data_AF-A0A8J2T0G2-F1
#
_entry.id   AF-A0A8J2T0G2-F1
#
_cell.length_a   1.000
_cell.length_b   1.000
_cell.length_c   1.000
_cell.angle_alpha   90.00
_cell.angle_beta   90.00
_cell.angle_gamma   90.00
#
_symmetry.space_group_name_H-M   'P 1'
#
loop_
_entity.id
_entity.type
_entity.pdbx_description
1 polymer ?
#
loop_
_entity_poly.entity_id
_entity_poly.type
_entity_poly.pdbx_seq_one_letter_code
_entity_poly.pdbx_strand_id
1 'polypeptide(L)'
;MCKKIHRGGNAEQYHADNKYKEAVAEAVAKCADDTKGQTCYICTQALHWKTKEGLVRRCACRGTAGFAHVACLAEQAKILMDEADRCERYEEVKPFLRATIPEAARELGTEDATVLTLRINYASALISEGRSRDDLVEAVALLEELSSTARRVFGTAHPTMMTINGNLESARSKLASFAAAP
;
A
#
# COMPACT_ATOMS: atom_id res chain seq x y z
N MET A 1 -10.35 35.86 -2.63
CA MET A 1 -11.00 34.56 -2.35
C MET A 1 -10.54 33.55 -3.39
N CYS A 2 -9.70 32.59 -3.01
CA CYS A 2 -9.24 31.56 -3.95
C CYS A 2 -10.38 30.56 -4.20
N LYS A 3 -10.79 30.35 -5.46
CA LYS A 3 -11.87 29.42 -5.82
C LYS A 3 -11.41 27.98 -5.54
N LYS A 4 -12.27 27.18 -4.92
CA LYS A 4 -12.04 25.73 -4.76
C LYS A 4 -11.92 25.10 -6.14
N ILE A 5 -10.77 24.50 -6.43
CA ILE A 5 -10.63 23.60 -7.58
C ILE A 5 -11.38 22.33 -7.22
N HIS A 6 -12.50 22.07 -7.87
CA HIS A 6 -13.13 20.76 -7.79
C HIS A 6 -12.24 19.79 -8.57
N ARG A 7 -11.48 18.95 -7.87
CA ARG A 7 -10.91 17.75 -8.49
C ARG A 7 -12.10 16.85 -8.80
N GLY A 8 -12.59 16.91 -10.03
CA GLY A 8 -13.53 15.92 -10.53
C GLY A 8 -12.76 14.62 -10.70
N GLY A 9 -13.11 13.60 -9.94
CA GLY A 9 -12.67 12.26 -10.27
C GLY A 9 -13.18 11.96 -11.68
N ASN A 10 -12.30 11.54 -12.58
CA ASN A 10 -12.73 11.10 -13.90
C ASN A 10 -13.54 9.80 -13.76
N ALA A 11 -14.28 9.42 -14.82
CA ALA A 11 -15.09 8.20 -14.79
C ALA A 11 -14.25 6.97 -14.41
N GLU A 12 -12.98 6.93 -14.81
CA GLU A 12 -12.02 5.88 -14.47
C GLU A 12 -11.76 5.79 -12.95
N GLN A 13 -11.54 6.92 -12.27
CA GLN A 13 -11.41 6.98 -10.81
C GLN A 13 -12.70 6.60 -10.09
N TYR A 14 -13.85 7.02 -10.61
CA TYR A 14 -15.15 6.59 -10.07
C TYR A 14 -15.34 5.07 -10.17
N HIS A 15 -14.94 4.47 -11.28
CA HIS A 15 -14.98 3.02 -11.46
C HIS A 15 -13.95 2.30 -10.57
N ALA A 16 -12.77 2.87 -10.36
CA ALA A 16 -11.75 2.33 -9.45
C ALA A 16 -12.23 2.34 -7.98
N ASP A 17 -12.81 3.45 -7.52
CA ASP A 17 -13.35 3.59 -6.16
C ASP A 17 -14.53 2.64 -5.91
N ASN A 18 -15.37 2.39 -6.92
CA ASN A 18 -16.47 1.43 -6.80
C ASN A 18 -15.95 -0.01 -6.75
N LYS A 19 -14.97 -0.36 -7.58
CA LYS A 19 -14.32 -1.68 -7.50
C LYS A 19 -13.65 -1.93 -6.15
N TYR A 20 -13.03 -0.90 -5.55
CA TYR A 20 -12.51 -0.98 -4.19
C TYR A 20 -13.62 -1.32 -3.18
N LYS A 21 -14.74 -0.59 -3.22
CA LYS A 21 -15.86 -0.84 -2.31
C LYS A 21 -16.45 -2.25 -2.48
N GLU A 22 -16.56 -2.72 -3.72
CA GLU A 22 -17.03 -4.07 -4.05
C GLU A 22 -16.06 -5.12 -3.51
N ALA A 23 -14.76 -4.97 -3.75
CA ALA A 23 -13.74 -5.92 -3.29
C ALA A 23 -13.61 -5.95 -1.76
N VAL A 24 -13.67 -4.79 -1.10
CA VAL A 24 -13.74 -4.71 0.36
C VAL A 24 -15.00 -5.41 0.87
N ALA A 25 -16.17 -5.16 0.27
CA ALA A 25 -17.41 -5.80 0.69
C ALA A 25 -17.34 -7.33 0.54
N GLU A 26 -16.76 -7.82 -0.56
CA GLU A 26 -16.53 -9.25 -0.79
C GLU A 26 -15.56 -9.85 0.24
N ALA A 27 -14.43 -9.20 0.50
CA ALA A 27 -13.45 -9.63 1.51
C ALA A 27 -14.04 -9.70 2.92
N VAL A 28 -14.79 -8.66 3.29
CA VAL A 28 -15.51 -8.59 4.56
C VAL A 28 -16.54 -9.70 4.65
N ALA A 29 -17.28 -9.97 3.57
CA ALA A 29 -18.23 -11.08 3.51
C ALA A 29 -17.53 -12.44 3.67
N LYS A 30 -16.39 -12.66 3.00
CA LYS A 30 -15.58 -13.88 3.15
C LYS A 30 -15.06 -14.09 4.56
N CYS A 31 -14.77 -13.01 5.28
CA CYS A 31 -14.30 -13.05 6.67
C CYS A 31 -15.42 -12.94 7.71
N ALA A 32 -16.70 -12.83 7.31
CA ALA A 32 -17.79 -12.43 8.21
C ALA A 32 -18.01 -13.40 9.39
N ASP A 33 -17.95 -14.71 9.13
CA ASP A 33 -18.13 -15.73 10.17
C ASP A 33 -16.94 -15.77 11.13
N ASP A 34 -15.72 -15.74 10.59
CA ASP A 34 -14.47 -15.77 11.35
C ASP A 34 -14.25 -14.51 12.20
N THR A 35 -14.79 -13.37 11.76
CA THR A 35 -14.64 -12.07 12.42
C THR A 35 -15.75 -11.78 13.42
N LYS A 36 -16.71 -12.69 13.58
CA LYS A 36 -17.84 -12.51 14.50
C LYS A 36 -17.35 -12.36 15.94
N GLY A 37 -17.71 -11.22 16.55
CA GLY A 37 -17.30 -10.87 17.91
C GLY A 37 -15.83 -10.48 18.06
N GLN A 38 -15.09 -10.38 16.95
CA GLN A 38 -13.71 -9.93 16.94
C GLN A 38 -13.62 -8.41 16.80
N THR A 39 -12.48 -7.85 17.18
CA THR A 39 -12.17 -6.44 17.01
C THR A 39 -10.86 -6.28 16.24
N CYS A 40 -10.76 -5.20 15.48
CA CYS A 40 -9.52 -4.81 14.80
C CYS A 40 -8.38 -4.71 15.83
N TYR A 41 -7.27 -5.41 15.61
CA TYR A 41 -6.14 -5.34 16.55
C TYR A 41 -5.42 -3.98 16.53
N ILE A 42 -5.69 -3.12 15.53
CA ILE A 42 -5.15 -1.75 15.45
C ILE A 42 -6.05 -0.75 16.17
N CYS A 43 -7.31 -0.66 15.75
CA CYS A 43 -8.22 0.38 16.24
C CYS A 43 -9.21 -0.10 17.31
N THR A 44 -9.22 -1.40 17.64
CA THR A 44 -10.10 -2.04 18.62
C THR A 44 -11.60 -1.97 18.31
N GLN A 45 -11.97 -1.65 17.06
CA GLN A 45 -13.35 -1.58 16.60
C GLN A 45 -13.71 -2.76 15.69
N ALA A 46 -14.99 -3.14 15.63
CA ALA A 46 -15.50 -4.12 14.66
C ALA A 46 -15.68 -3.52 13.26
N LEU A 47 -16.03 -2.23 13.17
CA LEU A 47 -16.18 -1.49 11.91
C LEU A 47 -15.21 -0.31 11.88
N HIS A 48 -14.63 -0.03 10.71
CA HIS A 48 -13.76 1.12 10.58
C HIS A 48 -14.57 2.41 10.73
N TRP A 49 -14.10 3.33 11.58
CA TRP A 49 -14.87 4.53 11.94
C TRP A 49 -15.21 5.42 10.72
N LYS A 50 -14.34 5.46 9.71
CA LYS A 50 -14.49 6.31 8.51
C LYS A 50 -15.15 5.59 7.34
N THR A 51 -14.64 4.41 6.96
CA THR A 51 -15.10 3.67 5.77
C THR A 51 -16.26 2.73 6.05
N LYS A 52 -16.52 2.42 7.33
CA LYS A 52 -17.53 1.46 7.80
C LYS A 52 -17.32 0.04 7.29
N GLU A 53 -16.13 -0.27 6.75
CA GLU A 53 -15.77 -1.63 6.36
C GLU A 53 -15.61 -2.54 7.59
N GLY A 54 -15.88 -3.82 7.39
CA GLY A 54 -15.65 -4.86 8.37
C GLY A 54 -14.20 -5.37 8.39
N LEU A 55 -13.96 -6.35 9.25
CA LEU A 55 -12.63 -6.92 9.47
C LEU A 55 -12.23 -7.88 8.35
N VAL A 56 -10.94 -7.88 8.02
CA VAL A 56 -10.29 -8.90 7.19
C VAL A 56 -9.20 -9.61 8.00
N ARG A 57 -8.80 -10.81 7.55
CA ARG A 57 -7.78 -11.64 8.21
C ARG A 57 -6.35 -11.14 7.92
N ARG A 58 -5.46 -11.22 8.92
CA ARG A 58 -4.04 -10.85 8.85
C ARG A 58 -3.12 -11.77 9.67
N CYS A 59 -2.01 -12.26 9.11
CA CYS A 59 -0.97 -13.08 9.76
C CYS A 59 0.42 -12.40 9.60
N ALA A 60 1.46 -12.54 10.45
CA ALA A 60 1.78 -13.54 11.48
C ALA A 60 2.32 -12.91 12.79
N CYS A 61 1.57 -13.11 13.89
CA CYS A 61 1.88 -12.83 15.31
C CYS A 61 2.21 -11.36 15.67
N ARG A 62 1.37 -10.55 16.33
CA ARG A 62 0.78 -10.77 17.69
C ARG A 62 -0.52 -9.95 17.90
N GLY A 63 -1.52 -10.54 18.58
CA GLY A 63 -2.72 -9.87 19.14
C GLY A 63 -4.07 -10.37 18.60
N THR A 64 -5.12 -10.32 19.46
CA THR A 64 -6.39 -11.09 19.38
C THR A 64 -6.87 -11.39 17.95
N ALA A 65 -6.67 -12.66 17.56
CA ALA A 65 -7.10 -13.32 16.32
C ALA A 65 -6.59 -12.79 14.97
N GLY A 66 -5.80 -11.72 14.92
CA GLY A 66 -5.16 -11.26 13.69
C GLY A 66 -6.11 -10.59 12.71
N PHE A 67 -7.17 -9.94 13.17
CA PHE A 67 -8.13 -9.26 12.29
C PHE A 67 -7.90 -7.75 12.27
N ALA A 68 -7.94 -7.13 11.10
CA ALA A 68 -7.87 -5.68 10.95
C ALA A 68 -8.77 -5.16 9.84
N HIS A 69 -9.12 -3.87 9.90
CA HIS A 69 -9.65 -3.16 8.75
C HIS A 69 -8.54 -2.95 7.72
N VAL A 70 -8.87 -3.11 6.44
CA VAL A 70 -7.96 -2.82 5.32
C VAL A 70 -7.43 -1.38 5.41
N ALA A 71 -8.30 -0.43 5.71
CA ALA A 71 -7.96 0.98 5.89
C ALA A 71 -7.02 1.19 7.08
N CYS A 72 -7.14 0.42 8.16
CA CYS A 72 -6.20 0.48 9.28
C CYS A 72 -4.81 -0.06 8.89
N LEU A 73 -4.73 -1.06 8.01
CA LEU A 73 -3.45 -1.56 7.48
C LEU A 73 -2.76 -0.51 6.62
N ALA A 74 -3.52 0.16 5.75
CA ALA A 74 -3.00 1.24 4.92
C ALA A 74 -2.51 2.42 5.77
N GLU A 75 -3.27 2.81 6.79
CA GLU A 75 -2.87 3.88 7.71
C GLU A 75 -1.63 3.49 8.53
N GLN A 76 -1.56 2.26 9.02
CA GLN A 76 -0.38 1.76 9.73
C GLN A 76 0.87 1.77 8.84
N ALA A 77 0.74 1.35 7.58
CA ALA A 77 1.83 1.43 6.62
C ALA A 77 2.33 2.86 6.45
N LYS A 78 1.42 3.83 6.33
CA LYS A 78 1.77 5.25 6.23
C LYS A 78 2.48 5.76 7.49
N ILE A 79 1.97 5.43 8.67
CA ILE A 79 2.59 5.83 9.95
C ILE A 79 4.01 5.26 10.06
N LEU A 80 4.20 3.98 9.72
CA LEU A 80 5.51 3.33 9.73
C LEU A 80 6.48 3.98 8.73
N MET A 81 6.01 4.37 7.54
CA MET A 81 6.82 5.14 6.59
C MET A 81 7.20 6.51 7.16
N ASP A 82 6.25 7.26 7.72
CA ASP A 82 6.51 8.60 8.31
C ASP A 82 7.49 8.52 9.51
N GLU A 83 7.43 7.45 10.31
CA GLU A 83 8.38 7.18 11.38
C GLU A 83 9.76 6.77 10.84
N ALA A 84 9.80 5.91 9.83
CA ALA A 84 11.04 5.50 9.19
C ALA A 84 11.74 6.67 8.49
N ASP A 85 11.01 7.57 7.83
CA ASP A 85 11.56 8.79 7.22
C ASP A 85 12.17 9.74 8.26
N ARG A 86 11.60 9.80 9.48
CA ARG A 86 12.11 10.64 10.57
C ARG A 86 13.28 10.02 11.32
N CYS A 87 13.37 8.70 11.37
CA CYS A 87 14.33 7.98 12.21
C CYS A 87 15.29 7.06 11.43
N GLU A 88 15.22 7.07 10.09
CA GLU A 88 15.97 6.20 9.17
C GLU A 88 15.83 4.70 9.47
N ARG A 89 14.66 4.28 9.98
CA ARG A 89 14.40 2.90 10.46
C ARG A 89 13.49 2.11 9.51
N TYR A 90 13.95 1.87 8.29
CA TYR A 90 13.18 1.13 7.27
C TYR A 90 13.19 -0.39 7.43
N GLU A 91 14.04 -0.91 8.32
CA GLU A 91 14.16 -2.36 8.57
C GLU A 91 12.89 -3.00 9.13
N GLU A 92 12.03 -2.22 9.80
CA GLU A 92 10.74 -2.70 10.30
C GLU A 92 9.62 -2.54 9.26
N VAL A 93 9.80 -1.64 8.30
CA VAL A 93 8.80 -1.31 7.28
C VAL A 93 8.75 -2.35 6.17
N LYS A 94 9.92 -2.74 5.64
CA LYS A 94 10.05 -3.77 4.60
C LYS A 94 9.32 -5.08 4.96
N PRO A 95 9.58 -5.72 6.12
CA PRO A 95 8.92 -6.97 6.49
C PRO A 95 7.42 -6.79 6.75
N PHE A 96 7.00 -5.66 7.34
CA PHE A 96 5.58 -5.36 7.53
C PHE A 96 4.84 -5.30 6.19
N LEU A 97 5.38 -4.56 5.22
CA LEU A 97 4.75 -4.40 3.90
C LEU A 97 4.81 -5.70 3.09
N ARG A 98 5.94 -6.40 3.10
CA ARG A 98 6.09 -7.72 2.44
C ARG A 98 5.05 -8.73 2.92
N ALA A 99 4.71 -8.72 4.22
CA ALA A 99 3.67 -9.58 4.78
C ALA A 99 2.25 -9.08 4.47
N THR A 100 2.02 -7.77 4.49
CA THR A 100 0.67 -7.19 4.36
C THR A 100 0.17 -7.20 2.90
N ILE A 101 1.06 -7.01 1.92
CA ILE A 101 0.68 -6.89 0.50
C ILE A 101 -0.04 -8.15 -0.02
N PRO A 102 0.46 -9.38 0.15
CA PRO A 102 -0.21 -10.58 -0.37
C PRO A 102 -1.59 -10.81 0.25
N GLU A 103 -1.75 -10.51 1.54
CA GLU A 103 -3.04 -10.63 2.23
C GLU A 103 -4.03 -9.59 1.71
N ALA A 104 -3.62 -8.32 1.64
CA ALA A 104 -4.45 -7.27 1.07
C ALA A 104 -4.81 -7.56 -0.40
N ALA A 105 -3.88 -8.10 -1.19
CA ALA A 105 -4.12 -8.48 -2.58
C ALA A 105 -5.08 -9.68 -2.72
N ARG A 106 -5.04 -10.64 -1.79
CA ARG A 106 -5.97 -11.78 -1.79
C ARG A 106 -7.40 -11.32 -1.52
N GLU A 107 -7.56 -10.35 -0.64
CA GLU A 107 -8.87 -9.83 -0.23
C GLU A 107 -9.43 -8.81 -1.23
N LEU A 108 -8.59 -7.88 -1.71
CA LEU A 108 -9.03 -6.72 -2.51
C LEU A 108 -8.75 -6.85 -4.00
N GLY A 109 -7.87 -7.78 -4.38
CA GLY A 109 -7.30 -7.85 -5.72
C GLY A 109 -6.00 -7.06 -5.85
N THR A 110 -5.13 -7.52 -6.77
CA THR A 110 -3.76 -6.99 -6.97
C THR A 110 -3.72 -5.56 -7.51
N GLU A 111 -4.80 -5.10 -8.13
CA GLU A 111 -4.92 -3.77 -8.76
C GLU A 111 -5.69 -2.77 -7.89
N ASP A 112 -6.11 -3.19 -6.69
CA ASP A 112 -6.81 -2.32 -5.78
C ASP A 112 -5.96 -1.11 -5.36
N ALA A 113 -6.59 0.06 -5.21
CA ALA A 113 -5.90 1.29 -4.87
C ALA A 113 -5.10 1.19 -3.56
N THR A 114 -5.62 0.45 -2.58
CA THR A 114 -4.94 0.21 -1.30
C THR A 114 -3.73 -0.68 -1.50
N VAL A 115 -3.89 -1.76 -2.26
CA VAL A 115 -2.80 -2.70 -2.56
C VAL A 115 -1.69 -2.00 -3.35
N LEU A 116 -2.04 -1.22 -4.35
CA LEU A 116 -1.08 -0.41 -5.11
C LEU A 116 -0.34 0.59 -4.21
N THR A 117 -1.03 1.24 -3.27
CA THR A 117 -0.40 2.14 -2.30
C THR A 117 0.60 1.41 -1.41
N LEU A 118 0.23 0.24 -0.87
CA LEU A 118 1.14 -0.59 -0.06
C LEU A 118 2.37 -1.02 -0.86
N ARG A 119 2.20 -1.39 -2.13
CA ARG A 119 3.30 -1.79 -3.04
C ARG A 119 4.23 -0.62 -3.38
N ILE A 120 3.71 0.59 -3.54
CA ILE A 120 4.52 1.80 -3.77
C ILE A 120 5.32 2.15 -2.52
N ASN A 121 4.71 2.07 -1.34
CA ASN A 121 5.42 2.27 -0.07
C ASN A 121 6.53 1.22 0.11
N TYR A 122 6.27 -0.01 -0.31
CA TYR A 122 7.26 -1.08 -0.27
C TYR A 122 8.45 -0.80 -1.20
N ALA A 123 8.19 -0.39 -2.44
CA ALA A 123 9.23 0.06 -3.35
C ALA A 123 10.03 1.25 -2.77
N SER A 124 9.36 2.19 -2.09
CA SER A 124 10.01 3.31 -1.40
C SER A 124 10.92 2.84 -0.27
N ALA A 125 10.51 1.82 0.49
CA ALA A 125 11.33 1.22 1.55
C ALA A 125 12.52 0.40 1.02
N LEU A 126 12.46 -0.09 -0.23
CA LEU A 126 13.58 -0.78 -0.88
C LEU A 126 14.66 0.18 -1.40
N ILE A 127 14.34 1.46 -1.61
CA ILE A 127 15.29 2.48 -2.10
C ILE A 127 15.88 3.36 -0.97
N SER A 128 15.41 3.19 0.26
CA SER A 128 15.81 3.97 1.43
C SER A 128 17.25 3.68 1.85
N GLU A 129 17.80 4.47 2.78
CA GLU A 129 19.14 4.22 3.33
C GLU A 129 19.28 2.80 3.91
N GLY A 130 20.49 2.24 3.83
CA GLY A 130 20.76 0.84 4.22
C GLY A 130 20.37 -0.22 3.19
N ARG A 131 19.83 0.17 2.01
CA ARG A 131 19.49 -0.78 0.93
C ARG A 131 20.67 -1.61 0.41
N SER A 132 20.38 -2.86 0.07
CA SER A 132 21.27 -3.76 -0.67
C SER A 132 21.12 -3.57 -2.19
N ARG A 133 22.05 -4.16 -2.96
CA ARG A 133 21.92 -4.23 -4.43
C ARG A 133 20.66 -4.99 -4.84
N ASP A 134 20.33 -6.07 -4.13
CA ASP A 134 19.16 -6.90 -4.42
C ASP A 134 17.86 -6.14 -4.16
N ASP A 135 17.79 -5.33 -3.08
CA ASP A 135 16.65 -4.45 -2.80
C ASP A 135 16.43 -3.46 -3.96
N LEU A 136 17.50 -2.89 -4.50
CA LEU A 136 17.42 -1.95 -5.63
C LEU A 136 16.95 -2.63 -6.92
N VAL A 137 17.39 -3.86 -7.18
CA VAL A 137 16.91 -4.65 -8.33
C VAL A 137 15.42 -4.99 -8.17
N GLU A 138 15.01 -5.43 -6.98
CA GLU A 138 13.60 -5.69 -6.64
C GLU A 138 12.76 -4.42 -6.82
N ALA A 139 13.25 -3.27 -6.34
CA ALA A 139 12.56 -1.99 -6.46
C ALA A 139 12.35 -1.56 -7.91
N VAL A 140 13.38 -1.67 -8.77
CA VAL A 140 13.26 -1.31 -10.20
C VAL A 140 12.20 -2.17 -10.88
N ALA A 141 12.28 -3.49 -10.72
CA ALA A 141 11.32 -4.41 -11.34
C ALA A 141 9.89 -4.14 -10.87
N LEU A 142 9.70 -3.92 -9.57
CA LEU A 142 8.41 -3.60 -8.98
C LEU A 142 7.86 -2.26 -9.49
N LEU A 143 8.69 -1.21 -9.56
CA LEU A 143 8.26 0.12 -10.01
C LEU A 143 7.91 0.16 -11.50
N GLU A 144 8.59 -0.63 -12.34
CA GLU A 144 8.25 -0.76 -13.76
C GLU A 144 6.88 -1.42 -13.96
N GLU A 145 6.60 -2.50 -13.23
CA GLU A 145 5.28 -3.14 -13.25
C GLU A 145 4.19 -2.21 -12.69
N LEU A 146 4.45 -1.57 -11.54
CA LEU A 146 3.53 -0.61 -10.94
C LEU A 146 3.27 0.59 -11.86
N SER A 147 4.24 1.06 -12.66
CA SER A 147 4.03 2.15 -13.62
C SER A 147 2.97 1.80 -14.67
N SER A 148 2.99 0.56 -15.16
CA SER A 148 1.98 0.07 -16.11
C SER A 148 0.61 -0.07 -15.44
N THR A 149 0.57 -0.70 -14.26
CA THR A 149 -0.67 -0.96 -13.52
C THR A 149 -1.32 0.35 -13.05
N ALA A 150 -0.55 1.26 -12.43
CA ALA A 150 -1.03 2.56 -11.98
C ALA A 150 -1.53 3.43 -13.12
N ARG A 151 -0.90 3.37 -14.30
CA ARG A 151 -1.39 4.09 -15.50
C ARG A 151 -2.78 3.62 -15.91
N ARG A 152 -3.03 2.31 -15.87
CA ARG A 152 -4.32 1.71 -16.23
C ARG A 152 -5.39 1.95 -15.16
N VAL A 153 -5.02 1.89 -13.89
CA VAL A 153 -5.97 1.99 -12.76
C VAL A 153 -6.31 3.45 -12.43
N PHE A 154 -5.30 4.32 -12.35
CA PHE A 154 -5.47 5.70 -11.90
C PHE A 154 -5.45 6.74 -13.02
N GLY A 155 -4.96 6.37 -14.20
CA GLY A 155 -4.72 7.27 -15.33
C GLY A 155 -3.33 7.92 -15.29
N THR A 156 -2.86 8.37 -16.46
CA THR A 156 -1.52 8.96 -16.65
C THR A 156 -1.27 10.25 -15.88
N ALA A 157 -2.31 11.03 -15.58
CA ALA A 157 -2.23 12.31 -14.89
C ALA A 157 -2.35 12.19 -13.36
N HIS A 158 -2.47 10.98 -12.82
CA HIS A 158 -2.63 10.78 -11.38
C HIS A 158 -1.33 11.12 -10.63
N PRO A 159 -1.40 11.80 -9.45
CA PRO A 159 -0.22 12.14 -8.65
C PRO A 159 0.69 10.94 -8.32
N THR A 160 0.13 9.75 -8.18
CA THR A 160 0.88 8.51 -7.96
C THR A 160 1.93 8.23 -9.05
N MET A 161 1.69 8.67 -10.29
CA MET A 161 2.67 8.52 -11.37
C MET A 161 3.95 9.30 -11.08
N MET A 162 3.87 10.47 -10.44
CA MET A 162 5.05 11.23 -10.04
C MET A 162 5.87 10.49 -8.99
N THR A 163 5.21 9.88 -8.00
CA THR A 163 5.87 9.07 -6.97
C THR A 163 6.58 7.85 -7.58
N ILE A 164 5.89 7.11 -8.46
CA ILE A 164 6.49 5.93 -9.13
C ILE A 164 7.70 6.33 -9.96
N ASN A 165 7.60 7.39 -10.77
CA ASN A 165 8.70 7.82 -11.63
C ASN A 165 9.90 8.31 -10.83
N GLY A 166 9.68 9.14 -9.79
CA GLY A 166 10.76 9.61 -8.93
C GLY A 166 11.46 8.46 -8.19
N ASN A 167 10.70 7.49 -7.70
CA ASN A 167 11.27 6.31 -7.06
C ASN A 167 12.05 5.44 -8.05
N LEU A 168 11.58 5.32 -9.30
CA LEU A 168 12.25 4.53 -10.34
C LEU A 168 13.58 5.16 -10.77
N GLU A 169 13.61 6.48 -10.94
CA GLU A 169 14.84 7.23 -11.21
C GLU A 169 15.85 7.08 -10.06
N SER A 170 15.39 7.24 -8.82
CA SER A 170 16.21 7.04 -7.61
C SER A 170 16.79 5.63 -7.54
N ALA A 171 15.95 4.60 -7.75
CA ALA A 171 16.37 3.20 -7.71
C ALA A 171 17.44 2.90 -8.77
N ARG A 172 17.23 3.34 -10.01
CA ARG A 172 18.19 3.15 -11.12
C ARG A 172 19.50 3.89 -10.88
N SER A 173 19.44 5.13 -10.39
CA SER A 173 20.64 5.92 -10.07
C SER A 173 21.48 5.24 -8.97
N LYS A 174 20.83 4.82 -7.88
CA LYS A 174 21.48 4.09 -6.79
C LYS A 174 22.05 2.75 -7.28
N LEU A 175 21.33 1.99 -8.11
CA LEU A 175 21.82 0.72 -8.66
C LEU A 175 23.05 0.89 -9.56
N ALA A 176 23.08 1.97 -10.35
CA ALA A 176 24.24 2.32 -11.16
C ALA A 176 25.46 2.66 -10.30
N SER A 177 25.29 3.35 -9.16
CA SER A 177 26.40 3.63 -8.24
C SER A 177 27.02 2.37 -7.62
N PHE A 178 26.22 1.31 -7.41
CA PHE A 178 26.75 0.00 -6.98
C PHE A 178 27.58 -0.68 -8.08
N ALA A 179 27.25 -0.46 -9.35
CA ALA A 179 28.02 -1.01 -10.48
C ALA A 179 29.31 -0.21 -10.76
N ALA A 180 29.38 1.03 -10.29
CA ALA A 180 30.54 1.92 -10.44
C ALA A 180 31.50 1.91 -9.24
N ALA A 181 31.17 1.19 -8.16
CA ALA A 181 32.08 0.99 -7.04
C ALA A 181 33.21 0.02 -7.45
N PRO A 182 34.49 0.38 -7.23
CA PRO A 182 35.65 -0.41 -7.64
C PRO A 182 35.80 -1.73 -6.86
#